data_AF-A0A5C6C3W2-F1
#
_entry.id   AF-A0A5C6C3W2-F1
#
_cell.length_a   1.000
_cell.length_b   1.000
_cell.length_c   1.000
_cell.angle_alpha   90.00
_cell.angle_beta   90.00
_cell.angle_gamma   90.00
#
_symmetry.space_group_name_H-M   'P 1'
#
loop_
_entity.id
_entity.type
_entity.pdbx_description
1 polymer ?
#
loop_
_entity_poly.entity_id
_entity_poly.type
_entity_poly.pdbx_seq_one_letter_code
_entity_poly.pdbx_strand_id
1 'polypeptide(L)'
;MTTLRLRDPLLFLFGVRSSIQRVLRCPKAIWLALTLVATAAIAREYDAVSWLHDPRDLVAPFAASLLIGSIVFLFVMIGLVSIGRNSPSVWRDYRVFMTGYWMTAPLAWLYAIPIESMADEVTALKFNLTMLSVVSIWRVLLFSRVVAIQFGVPMLAVMSWVLLPCMMIAFVALLAANLSMVSIMGGIRLTQAQQILVDYQGGVAMICYYGVIPTLVIGLVAIGVLRGKHAPGNELPALNGRMRRRVWWLPITASSLLLASAVVFQPRLYRATEVDTLLRGGHVVEAIDKMQKGGEQVFPIVWDPPPRFPDRDSQSPTIAQLIAGIENTQCPRWIVDRLLVQADEIALRQEGWYQGTREQGYLQRHFPQHDPEQVMHAIESLQELQRLDIGDAATIAHRATLLQTLAEVRKQAEFNAAESGPRSDKNEDQTPIQADDD
;
A
#
# COMPACT_ATOMS: atom_id res chain seq x y z
N MET A 1 -34.80 -18.60 -22.79
CA MET A 1 -34.29 -18.20 -21.46
C MET A 1 -32.80 -18.55 -21.35
N THR A 2 -31.92 -17.60 -21.05
CA THR A 2 -30.49 -17.88 -20.88
C THR A 2 -30.20 -18.37 -19.46
N THR A 3 -29.64 -19.56 -19.32
CA THR A 3 -29.19 -20.13 -18.04
C THR A 3 -27.69 -19.94 -17.87
N LEU A 4 -27.28 -19.39 -16.72
CA LEU A 4 -25.88 -19.20 -16.36
C LEU A 4 -25.28 -20.54 -15.91
N ARG A 5 -24.23 -20.99 -16.60
CA ARG A 5 -23.53 -22.26 -16.40
C ARG A 5 -22.22 -22.03 -15.64
N LEU A 6 -21.68 -23.08 -15.02
CA LEU A 6 -20.42 -23.02 -14.26
C LEU A 6 -19.22 -22.52 -15.09
N ARG A 7 -19.20 -22.81 -16.39
CA ARG A 7 -18.15 -22.33 -17.32
C ARG A 7 -18.25 -20.83 -17.64
N ASP A 8 -19.41 -20.20 -17.41
CA ASP A 8 -19.64 -18.82 -17.85
C ASP A 8 -18.77 -17.82 -17.06
N PRO A 9 -18.65 -17.89 -15.72
CA PRO A 9 -17.70 -17.05 -14.98
C PRO A 9 -16.23 -17.26 -15.39
N LEU A 10 -15.80 -18.48 -15.68
CA LEU A 10 -14.43 -18.74 -16.12
C LEU A 10 -14.17 -18.15 -17.52
N LEU A 11 -15.06 -18.42 -18.48
CA LEU A 11 -14.98 -17.86 -19.82
C LEU A 11 -15.20 -16.33 -19.84
N PHE A 12 -15.86 -15.78 -18.81
CA PHE A 12 -15.96 -14.34 -18.60
C PHE A 12 -14.57 -13.75 -18.38
N LEU A 13 -13.71 -14.38 -17.57
CA LEU A 13 -12.33 -13.90 -17.33
C LEU A 13 -11.48 -13.85 -18.61
N PHE A 14 -11.79 -14.68 -19.61
CA PHE A 14 -11.15 -14.67 -20.93
C PHE A 14 -11.85 -13.74 -21.95
N GLY A 15 -12.85 -12.96 -21.54
CA GLY A 15 -13.52 -12.02 -22.42
C GLY A 15 -14.49 -12.66 -23.43
N VAL A 16 -14.97 -13.89 -23.22
CA VAL A 16 -15.89 -14.53 -24.17
C VAL A 16 -17.23 -13.79 -24.20
N ARG A 17 -17.57 -13.21 -25.36
CA ARG A 17 -18.75 -12.33 -25.54
C ARG A 17 -20.05 -12.98 -25.06
N SER A 18 -20.26 -14.25 -25.42
CA SER A 18 -21.49 -14.96 -25.06
C SER A 18 -21.63 -15.20 -23.55
N SER A 19 -20.51 -15.40 -22.85
CA SER A 19 -20.47 -15.57 -21.40
C SER A 19 -20.71 -14.24 -20.69
N ILE A 20 -20.09 -13.15 -21.16
CA ILE A 20 -20.33 -11.78 -20.66
C ILE A 20 -21.82 -11.45 -20.74
N GLN A 21 -22.45 -11.63 -21.90
CA GLN A 21 -23.88 -11.35 -22.06
C GLN A 21 -24.76 -12.22 -21.14
N ARG A 22 -24.42 -13.50 -20.93
CA ARG A 22 -25.16 -14.38 -20.01
C ARG A 22 -25.03 -13.93 -18.55
N VAL A 23 -23.84 -13.52 -18.13
CA VAL A 23 -23.58 -13.01 -16.78
C VAL A 23 -24.33 -11.71 -16.54
N LEU A 24 -24.20 -10.72 -17.43
CA LEU A 24 -24.84 -9.41 -17.30
C LEU A 24 -26.38 -9.47 -17.34
N ARG A 25 -26.98 -10.45 -18.03
CA ARG A 25 -28.43 -10.65 -18.08
C ARG A 25 -29.01 -11.31 -16.82
N CYS A 26 -28.18 -11.86 -15.94
CA CYS A 26 -28.65 -12.56 -14.75
C CYS A 26 -28.69 -11.62 -13.54
N PRO A 27 -29.87 -11.29 -12.98
CA PRO A 27 -29.96 -10.38 -11.84
C PRO A 27 -29.20 -10.91 -10.60
N LYS A 28 -29.15 -12.23 -10.41
CA LYS A 28 -28.45 -12.86 -9.28
C LYS A 28 -26.91 -12.86 -9.44
N ALA A 29 -26.38 -12.50 -10.60
CA ALA A 29 -24.94 -12.47 -10.83
C ALA A 29 -24.22 -11.42 -9.98
N ILE A 30 -24.90 -10.37 -9.53
CA ILE A 30 -24.31 -9.38 -8.62
C ILE A 30 -23.89 -10.01 -7.29
N TRP A 31 -24.70 -10.92 -6.73
CA TRP A 31 -24.37 -11.63 -5.49
C TRP A 31 -23.19 -12.59 -5.68
N LEU A 32 -23.15 -13.26 -6.83
CA LEU A 32 -22.00 -14.08 -7.20
C LEU A 32 -20.73 -13.23 -7.30
N ALA A 33 -20.79 -12.11 -8.02
CA ALA A 33 -19.68 -11.18 -8.16
C ALA A 33 -19.21 -10.63 -6.79
N LEU A 34 -20.15 -10.26 -5.92
CA LEU A 34 -19.87 -9.83 -4.55
C LEU A 34 -19.13 -10.89 -3.74
N THR A 35 -19.58 -12.16 -3.78
CA THR A 35 -18.87 -13.25 -3.10
C THR A 35 -17.47 -13.47 -3.67
N LEU A 36 -17.28 -13.27 -4.97
CA LEU A 36 -15.96 -13.37 -5.59
C LEU A 36 -15.02 -12.25 -5.18
N VAL A 37 -15.54 -11.03 -5.00
CA VAL A 37 -14.76 -9.91 -4.43
C VAL A 37 -14.35 -10.23 -3.00
N ALA A 38 -15.25 -10.78 -2.18
CA ALA A 38 -14.91 -11.19 -0.82
C ALA A 38 -13.79 -12.25 -0.82
N THR A 39 -13.87 -13.27 -1.69
CA THR A 39 -12.77 -14.25 -1.82
C THR A 39 -11.47 -13.64 -2.35
N ALA A 40 -11.54 -12.63 -3.21
CA ALA A 40 -10.35 -11.95 -3.70
C ALA A 40 -9.70 -11.08 -2.61
N ALA A 41 -10.50 -10.46 -1.74
CA ALA A 41 -10.00 -9.73 -0.58
C ALA A 41 -9.31 -10.69 0.41
N ILE A 42 -9.95 -11.82 0.73
CA ILE A 42 -9.36 -12.90 1.54
C ILE A 42 -8.06 -13.38 0.91
N ALA A 43 -8.04 -13.65 -0.40
CA ALA A 43 -6.83 -14.10 -1.10
C ALA A 43 -5.69 -13.08 -1.06
N ARG A 44 -5.97 -11.79 -0.89
CA ARG A 44 -4.94 -10.75 -0.83
C ARG A 44 -4.36 -10.57 0.57
N GLU A 45 -5.15 -10.82 1.62
CA GLU A 45 -4.80 -10.46 2.99
C GLU A 45 -4.54 -11.68 3.89
N TYR A 46 -4.63 -12.93 3.39
CA TYR A 46 -4.53 -14.12 4.24
C TYR A 46 -3.13 -14.38 4.81
N ASP A 47 -2.09 -13.91 4.12
CA ASP A 47 -0.68 -14.03 4.46
C ASP A 47 -0.06 -12.72 4.97
N ALA A 48 -0.74 -11.59 4.78
CA ALA A 48 -0.25 -10.27 5.20
C ALA A 48 -0.81 -9.81 6.57
N VAL A 49 -2.10 -10.06 6.84
CA VAL A 49 -2.80 -9.45 7.99
C VAL A 49 -3.54 -10.50 8.83
N SER A 50 -3.51 -10.34 10.15
CA SER A 50 -4.32 -11.15 11.06
C SER A 50 -5.78 -10.67 11.08
N TRP A 51 -6.68 -11.41 10.43
CA TRP A 51 -8.10 -11.04 10.32
C TRP A 51 -8.85 -11.02 11.65
N LEU A 52 -8.33 -11.76 12.63
CA LEU A 52 -8.92 -11.84 13.96
C LEU A 52 -8.73 -10.54 14.75
N HIS A 53 -7.63 -9.83 14.51
CA HIS A 53 -7.30 -8.61 15.23
C HIS A 53 -7.88 -7.36 14.57
N ASP A 54 -7.76 -7.24 13.24
CA ASP A 54 -8.34 -6.12 12.50
C ASP A 54 -9.29 -6.58 11.38
N PRO A 55 -10.59 -6.77 11.68
CA PRO A 55 -11.56 -7.14 10.66
C PRO A 55 -11.83 -6.01 9.66
N ARG A 56 -11.38 -4.77 9.91
CA ARG A 56 -11.61 -3.61 9.03
C ARG A 56 -10.80 -3.74 7.75
N ASP A 57 -9.65 -4.41 7.80
CA ASP A 57 -8.79 -4.64 6.63
C ASP A 57 -9.46 -5.54 5.59
N LEU A 58 -10.40 -6.41 5.98
CA LEU A 58 -11.20 -7.18 5.02
C LEU A 58 -12.28 -6.32 4.34
N VAL A 59 -12.75 -5.26 5.00
CA VAL A 59 -13.79 -4.36 4.50
C VAL A 59 -13.20 -3.25 3.61
N ALA A 60 -11.98 -2.81 3.88
CA ALA A 60 -11.33 -1.73 3.15
C ALA A 60 -11.22 -1.98 1.63
N PRO A 61 -10.75 -3.15 1.13
CA PRO A 61 -10.72 -3.45 -0.31
C PRO A 61 -12.10 -3.44 -0.95
N PHE A 62 -13.13 -3.86 -0.20
CA PHE A 62 -14.50 -3.84 -0.68
C PHE A 62 -15.00 -2.39 -0.86
N ALA A 63 -14.84 -1.56 0.17
CA ALA A 63 -15.21 -0.15 0.14
C ALA A 63 -14.44 0.60 -0.98
N ALA A 64 -13.13 0.37 -1.10
CA ALA A 64 -12.31 0.92 -2.17
C ALA A 64 -12.81 0.49 -3.56
N SER A 65 -13.17 -0.79 -3.74
CA SER A 65 -13.71 -1.28 -5.02
C SER A 65 -15.04 -0.63 -5.40
N LEU A 66 -15.91 -0.36 -4.41
CA LEU A 66 -17.19 0.30 -4.61
C LEU A 66 -17.00 1.76 -5.01
N LEU A 67 -16.11 2.47 -4.31
CA LEU A 67 -15.78 3.86 -4.59
C LEU A 67 -15.16 4.01 -5.99
N ILE A 68 -14.12 3.24 -6.31
CA ILE A 68 -13.45 3.27 -7.61
C ILE A 68 -14.43 2.89 -8.72
N GLY A 69 -15.21 1.81 -8.53
CA GLY A 69 -16.23 1.39 -9.49
C GLY A 69 -17.26 2.49 -9.77
N SER A 70 -17.69 3.23 -8.74
CA SER A 70 -18.63 4.35 -8.87
C SER A 70 -18.04 5.52 -9.67
N ILE A 71 -16.78 5.88 -9.41
CA ILE A 71 -16.08 6.95 -10.15
C ILE A 71 -15.95 6.56 -11.63
N VAL A 72 -15.50 5.33 -11.92
CA VAL A 72 -15.36 4.87 -13.31
C VAL A 72 -16.73 4.80 -14.01
N PHE A 73 -17.79 4.39 -13.30
CA PHE A 73 -19.15 4.41 -13.83
C PHE A 73 -19.59 5.82 -14.24
N LEU A 74 -19.32 6.82 -13.40
CA LEU A 74 -19.65 8.22 -13.69
C LEU A 74 -18.96 8.70 -14.98
N PHE A 75 -17.67 8.41 -15.15
CA PHE A 75 -16.92 8.76 -16.37
C PHE A 75 -17.48 8.06 -17.62
N VAL A 76 -17.80 6.77 -17.52
CA VAL A 76 -18.44 6.03 -18.61
C VAL A 76 -19.81 6.64 -18.94
N MET A 77 -20.62 6.99 -17.94
CA MET A 77 -21.91 7.64 -18.14
C MET A 77 -21.78 9.01 -18.80
N ILE A 78 -20.79 9.83 -18.42
CA ILE A 78 -20.50 11.10 -19.09
C ILE A 78 -20.15 10.86 -20.57
N GLY A 79 -19.33 9.86 -20.87
CA GLY A 79 -19.02 9.46 -22.25
C GLY A 79 -20.27 9.02 -23.03
N LEU A 80 -21.14 8.22 -22.42
CA LEU A 80 -22.41 7.75 -23.02
C LEU A 80 -23.42 8.89 -23.25
N VAL A 81 -23.56 9.82 -22.31
CA VAL A 81 -24.43 10.99 -22.49
C VAL A 81 -23.87 11.90 -23.58
N SER A 82 -22.54 12.07 -23.65
CA SER A 82 -21.86 12.93 -24.63
C SER A 82 -22.03 12.45 -26.07
N ILE A 83 -22.15 11.14 -26.29
CA ILE A 83 -22.46 10.55 -27.61
C ILE A 83 -23.96 10.60 -27.95
N GLY A 84 -24.80 11.14 -27.06
CA GLY A 84 -26.26 11.28 -27.24
C GLY A 84 -27.06 10.07 -26.79
N ARG A 85 -26.50 9.19 -25.96
CA ARG A 85 -27.21 8.00 -25.47
C ARG A 85 -27.97 8.31 -24.18
N ASN A 86 -29.29 8.12 -24.22
CA ASN A 86 -30.13 8.17 -23.03
C ASN A 86 -30.27 6.76 -22.44
N SER A 87 -29.89 6.59 -21.18
CA SER A 87 -30.14 5.36 -20.44
C SER A 87 -31.59 5.35 -19.95
N PRO A 88 -32.34 4.25 -20.13
CA PRO A 88 -33.69 4.13 -19.58
C PRO A 88 -33.70 4.06 -18.05
N SER A 89 -32.60 3.61 -17.42
CA SER A 89 -32.48 3.53 -15.97
C SER A 89 -31.01 3.46 -15.53
N VAL A 90 -30.51 4.58 -14.99
CA VAL A 90 -29.12 4.70 -14.50
C VAL A 90 -28.81 3.65 -13.43
N TRP A 91 -29.76 3.36 -12.54
CA TRP A 91 -29.57 2.35 -11.49
C TRP A 91 -29.42 0.93 -12.03
N ARG A 92 -30.20 0.58 -13.08
CA ARG A 92 -30.06 -0.71 -13.75
C ARG A 92 -28.70 -0.82 -14.40
N ASP A 93 -28.25 0.23 -15.08
CA ASP A 93 -26.94 0.24 -15.75
C ASP A 93 -25.80 0.20 -14.74
N TYR A 94 -25.90 0.93 -13.63
CA TYR A 94 -24.95 0.89 -12.53
C TYR A 94 -24.83 -0.53 -11.96
N ARG A 95 -25.95 -1.19 -11.68
CA ARG A 95 -25.95 -2.57 -11.18
C ARG A 95 -25.28 -3.55 -12.16
N VAL A 96 -25.60 -3.46 -13.45
CA VAL A 96 -25.02 -4.32 -14.48
C VAL A 96 -23.52 -4.04 -14.64
N PHE A 97 -23.14 -2.77 -14.63
CA PHE A 97 -21.76 -2.31 -14.67
C PHE A 97 -20.96 -2.84 -13.48
N MET A 98 -21.46 -2.67 -12.25
CA MET A 98 -20.83 -3.18 -11.03
C MET A 98 -20.73 -4.70 -11.02
N THR A 99 -21.74 -5.40 -11.54
CA THR A 99 -21.66 -6.86 -11.74
C THR A 99 -20.50 -7.22 -12.66
N GLY A 100 -20.34 -6.51 -13.78
CA GLY A 100 -19.23 -6.68 -14.71
C GLY A 100 -17.87 -6.37 -14.09
N TYR A 101 -17.78 -5.29 -13.32
CA TYR A 101 -16.57 -4.85 -12.62
C TYR A 101 -16.13 -5.87 -11.57
N TRP A 102 -17.03 -6.29 -10.68
CA TRP A 102 -16.73 -7.25 -9.62
C TRP A 102 -16.48 -8.67 -10.13
N MET A 103 -17.05 -9.05 -11.28
CA MET A 103 -16.72 -10.34 -11.92
C MET A 103 -15.28 -10.44 -12.40
N THR A 104 -14.52 -9.34 -12.44
CA THR A 104 -13.08 -9.36 -12.72
C THR A 104 -12.22 -9.61 -11.48
N ALA A 105 -12.80 -9.60 -10.27
CA ALA A 105 -12.06 -9.78 -9.02
C ALA A 105 -11.29 -11.10 -8.88
N PRO A 106 -11.78 -12.27 -9.40
CA PRO A 106 -11.03 -13.53 -9.34
C PRO A 106 -9.64 -13.49 -9.99
N LEU A 107 -9.34 -12.52 -10.86
CA LEU A 107 -7.98 -12.35 -11.38
C LEU A 107 -6.96 -12.09 -10.26
N ALA A 108 -7.41 -11.59 -9.10
CA ALA A 108 -6.55 -11.38 -7.94
C ALA A 108 -6.04 -12.67 -7.31
N TRP A 109 -6.72 -13.80 -7.53
CA TRP A 109 -6.24 -15.10 -7.04
C TRP A 109 -4.90 -15.51 -7.66
N LEU A 110 -4.57 -15.00 -8.85
CA LEU A 110 -3.33 -15.35 -9.55
C LEU A 110 -2.08 -14.80 -8.85
N TYR A 111 -2.18 -13.65 -8.19
CA TYR A 111 -1.05 -13.06 -7.45
C TYR A 111 -1.12 -13.30 -5.94
N ALA A 112 -2.15 -13.98 -5.45
CA ALA A 112 -2.29 -14.41 -4.06
C ALA A 112 -1.35 -15.56 -3.67
N ILE A 113 -0.45 -15.98 -4.55
CA ILE A 113 0.47 -17.09 -4.30
C ILE A 113 1.59 -16.55 -3.39
N PRO A 114 1.91 -17.21 -2.26
CA PRO A 114 2.81 -16.67 -1.24
C PRO A 114 4.27 -16.90 -1.63
N ILE A 115 4.74 -16.18 -2.65
CA ILE A 115 6.05 -16.40 -3.28
C ILE A 115 7.20 -15.99 -2.36
N GLU A 116 6.92 -15.13 -1.39
CA GLU A 116 7.83 -14.75 -0.30
C GLU A 116 8.27 -15.94 0.54
N SER A 117 7.47 -17.02 0.57
CA SER A 117 7.86 -18.27 1.24
C SER A 117 8.74 -19.18 0.39
N MET A 118 8.85 -18.92 -0.92
CA MET A 118 9.50 -19.79 -1.90
C MET A 118 10.77 -19.19 -2.50
N ALA A 119 10.93 -17.86 -2.45
CA ALA A 119 12.01 -17.14 -3.09
C ALA A 119 12.60 -16.08 -2.15
N ASP A 120 13.83 -15.65 -2.47
CA ASP A 120 14.48 -14.51 -1.84
C ASP A 120 13.63 -13.23 -1.96
N GLU A 121 13.72 -12.32 -0.99
CA GLU A 121 12.93 -11.09 -0.89
C GLU A 121 12.91 -10.28 -2.18
N VAL A 122 14.07 -10.08 -2.81
CA VAL A 122 14.18 -9.28 -4.04
C VAL A 122 13.51 -9.99 -5.22
N THR A 123 13.61 -11.31 -5.27
CA THR A 123 13.02 -12.12 -6.34
C THR A 123 11.51 -12.22 -6.18
N ALA A 124 11.03 -12.44 -4.95
CA ALA A 124 9.61 -12.45 -4.60
C ALA A 124 8.96 -11.11 -4.93
N LEU A 125 9.58 -10.00 -4.54
CA LEU A 125 9.08 -8.66 -4.87
C LEU A 125 8.96 -8.44 -6.39
N LYS A 126 10.00 -8.76 -7.16
CA LYS A 126 9.98 -8.61 -8.63
C LYS A 126 8.88 -9.45 -9.26
N PHE A 127 8.69 -10.68 -8.78
CA PHE A 127 7.62 -11.54 -9.28
C PHE A 127 6.24 -10.97 -8.94
N ASN A 128 6.04 -10.55 -7.69
CA ASN A 128 4.77 -9.95 -7.23
C ASN A 128 4.42 -8.70 -8.05
N LEU A 129 5.37 -7.79 -8.26
CA LEU A 129 5.19 -6.60 -9.10
C LEU A 129 4.87 -6.94 -10.56
N THR A 130 5.55 -7.94 -11.12
CA THR A 130 5.30 -8.40 -12.50
C THR A 130 3.91 -9.01 -12.63
N MET A 131 3.50 -9.87 -11.69
CA MET A 131 2.16 -10.46 -11.68
C MET A 131 1.07 -9.41 -11.51
N LEU A 132 1.25 -8.43 -10.61
CA LEU A 132 0.34 -7.30 -10.46
C LEU A 132 0.23 -6.48 -11.75
N SER A 133 1.34 -6.28 -12.47
CA SER A 133 1.35 -5.61 -13.78
C SER A 133 0.50 -6.38 -14.80
N VAL A 134 0.73 -7.68 -14.94
CA VAL A 134 -0.01 -8.53 -15.88
C VAL A 134 -1.49 -8.58 -15.54
N VAL A 135 -1.82 -8.79 -14.27
CA VAL A 135 -3.21 -8.88 -13.78
C VAL A 135 -3.95 -7.56 -13.94
N SER A 136 -3.30 -6.43 -13.66
CA SER A 136 -3.92 -5.10 -13.83
C SER A 136 -4.23 -4.80 -15.30
N ILE A 137 -3.30 -5.05 -16.22
CA ILE A 137 -3.52 -4.91 -17.67
C ILE A 137 -4.67 -5.81 -18.14
N TRP A 138 -4.65 -7.08 -17.75
CA TRP A 138 -5.73 -8.02 -18.07
C TRP A 138 -7.07 -7.49 -17.57
N ARG A 139 -7.14 -7.07 -16.31
CA ARG A 139 -8.37 -6.57 -15.68
C ARG A 139 -8.94 -5.36 -16.42
N VAL A 140 -8.12 -4.39 -16.80
CA VAL A 140 -8.57 -3.20 -17.53
C VAL A 140 -9.07 -3.56 -18.93
N LEU A 141 -8.35 -4.41 -19.66
CA LEU A 141 -8.77 -4.87 -21.00
C LEU A 141 -10.08 -5.65 -20.94
N LEU A 142 -10.20 -6.56 -19.98
CA LEU A 142 -11.40 -7.36 -19.77
C LEU A 142 -12.58 -6.47 -19.40
N PHE A 143 -12.40 -5.55 -18.46
CA PHE A 143 -13.46 -4.67 -18.01
C PHE A 143 -13.93 -3.71 -19.12
N SER A 144 -12.99 -3.13 -19.87
CA SER A 144 -13.29 -2.31 -21.05
C SER A 144 -14.10 -3.11 -22.08
N ARG A 145 -13.75 -4.38 -22.30
CA ARG A 145 -14.52 -5.28 -23.18
C ARG A 145 -15.93 -5.56 -22.65
N VAL A 146 -16.09 -5.74 -21.34
CA VAL A 146 -17.41 -5.94 -20.72
C VAL A 146 -18.30 -4.72 -20.93
N VAL A 147 -17.77 -3.52 -20.68
CA VAL A 147 -18.48 -2.24 -20.87
C VAL A 147 -18.80 -2.02 -22.36
N ALA A 148 -17.87 -2.32 -23.26
CA ALA A 148 -18.09 -2.26 -24.71
C ALA A 148 -19.23 -3.18 -25.17
N ILE A 149 -19.31 -4.40 -24.62
CA ILE A 149 -20.40 -5.34 -24.91
C ILE A 149 -21.72 -4.90 -24.27
N GLN A 150 -21.67 -4.33 -23.05
CA GLN A 150 -22.85 -3.86 -22.32
C GLN A 150 -23.55 -2.73 -23.08
N PHE A 151 -22.79 -1.74 -23.54
CA PHE A 151 -23.34 -0.53 -24.16
C PHE A 151 -23.29 -0.56 -25.69
N GLY A 152 -22.62 -1.53 -26.31
CA GLY A 152 -22.50 -1.65 -27.76
C GLY A 152 -21.61 -0.56 -28.38
N VAL A 153 -20.64 -0.06 -27.62
CA VAL A 153 -19.69 0.99 -28.03
C VAL A 153 -18.37 0.34 -28.47
N PRO A 154 -17.63 0.90 -29.46
CA PRO A 154 -16.33 0.36 -29.82
C PRO A 154 -15.38 0.29 -28.63
N MET A 155 -14.61 -0.79 -28.57
CA MET A 155 -13.73 -1.11 -27.44
C MET A 155 -12.72 0.01 -27.17
N LEU A 156 -12.17 0.65 -28.21
CA LEU A 156 -11.18 1.73 -28.05
C LEU A 156 -11.76 2.94 -27.29
N ALA A 157 -12.98 3.36 -27.61
CA ALA A 157 -13.65 4.48 -26.95
C ALA A 157 -13.88 4.18 -25.46
N VAL A 158 -14.41 2.98 -25.18
CA VAL A 158 -14.66 2.52 -23.81
C VAL A 158 -13.37 2.39 -23.02
N MET A 159 -12.31 1.87 -23.65
CA MET A 159 -11.00 1.74 -23.02
C MET A 159 -10.48 3.11 -22.60
N SER A 160 -10.59 4.15 -23.43
CA SER A 160 -10.22 5.52 -23.04
C SER A 160 -11.04 6.06 -21.88
N TRP A 161 -12.37 5.86 -21.87
CA TRP A 161 -13.23 6.33 -20.79
C TRP A 161 -13.02 5.61 -19.46
N VAL A 162 -12.62 4.33 -19.50
CA VAL A 162 -12.30 3.54 -18.31
C VAL A 162 -10.89 3.83 -17.82
N LEU A 163 -9.92 3.95 -18.73
CA LEU A 163 -8.51 4.12 -18.40
C LEU A 163 -8.23 5.51 -17.82
N LEU A 164 -8.91 6.56 -18.30
CA LEU A 164 -8.72 7.93 -17.83
C LEU A 164 -8.92 8.09 -16.30
N PRO A 165 -10.09 7.75 -15.71
CA PRO A 165 -10.26 7.84 -14.25
C PRO A 165 -9.36 6.87 -13.50
N CYS A 166 -9.05 5.69 -14.06
CA CYS A 166 -8.12 4.75 -13.44
C CYS A 166 -6.71 5.36 -13.33
N MET A 167 -6.20 6.01 -14.38
CA MET A 167 -4.90 6.70 -14.38
C MET A 167 -4.88 7.86 -13.39
N MET A 168 -5.96 8.65 -13.33
CA MET A 168 -6.05 9.75 -12.37
C MET A 168 -6.04 9.25 -10.92
N ILE A 169 -6.85 8.23 -10.60
CA ILE A 169 -6.89 7.63 -9.26
C ILE A 169 -5.54 7.01 -8.91
N ALA A 170 -4.93 6.26 -9.83
CA ALA A 170 -3.63 5.65 -9.62
C ALA A 170 -2.54 6.71 -9.40
N PHE A 171 -2.53 7.77 -10.19
CA PHE A 171 -1.59 8.88 -10.02
C PHE A 171 -1.75 9.57 -8.66
N VAL A 172 -2.99 9.87 -8.23
CA VAL A 172 -3.25 10.49 -6.92
C VAL A 172 -2.86 9.53 -5.77
N ALA A 173 -3.19 8.25 -5.89
CA ALA A 173 -2.82 7.25 -4.89
C ALA A 173 -1.29 7.09 -4.79
N LEU A 174 -0.59 7.08 -5.92
CA LEU A 174 0.87 7.03 -5.96
C LEU A 174 1.51 8.33 -5.47
N LEU A 175 0.90 9.49 -5.74
CA LEU A 175 1.38 10.77 -5.20
C LEU A 175 1.22 10.78 -3.68
N ALA A 176 0.09 10.32 -3.13
CA ALA A 176 -0.12 10.20 -1.70
C ALA A 176 0.87 9.20 -1.05
N ALA A 177 1.10 8.04 -1.69
CA ALA A 177 2.10 7.07 -1.25
C ALA A 177 3.52 7.66 -1.32
N ASN A 178 3.84 8.38 -2.39
CA ASN A 178 5.12 9.04 -2.58
C ASN A 178 5.31 10.19 -1.61
N LEU A 179 4.29 10.96 -1.23
CA LEU A 179 4.44 12.01 -0.21
C LEU A 179 4.78 11.42 1.15
N SER A 180 4.20 10.26 1.49
CA SER A 180 4.66 9.48 2.64
C SER A 180 6.12 9.05 2.45
N MET A 181 6.48 8.57 1.26
CA MET A 181 7.83 8.10 0.92
C MET A 181 8.87 9.22 0.70
N VAL A 182 8.49 10.47 0.42
CA VAL A 182 9.41 11.60 0.19
C VAL A 182 10.02 12.05 1.51
N SER A 183 9.39 11.73 2.65
CA SER A 183 10.07 11.74 3.96
C SER A 183 11.31 10.82 3.99
N ILE A 184 11.36 9.80 3.12
CA ILE A 184 12.45 8.81 3.01
C ILE A 184 13.59 9.29 2.09
N MET A 185 13.35 10.29 1.23
CA MET A 185 14.41 10.92 0.42
C MET A 185 15.37 11.79 1.25
N GLY A 186 15.22 11.85 2.58
CA GLY A 186 16.25 12.44 3.44
C GLY A 186 17.56 11.65 3.50
N GLY A 187 17.63 10.46 2.92
CA GLY A 187 18.82 9.61 2.99
C GLY A 187 18.71 8.42 3.96
N ILE A 188 17.51 7.84 4.13
CA ILE A 188 17.40 6.52 4.80
C ILE A 188 17.97 5.44 3.87
N ARG A 189 18.61 4.42 4.43
CA ARG A 189 18.92 3.18 3.69
C ARG A 189 17.61 2.49 3.34
N LEU A 190 17.06 2.80 2.17
CA LEU A 190 16.06 1.93 1.56
C LEU A 190 16.70 0.56 1.37
N THR A 191 16.02 -0.49 1.83
CA THR A 191 16.42 -1.85 1.47
C THR A 191 16.37 -1.97 -0.05
N GLN A 192 17.15 -2.87 -0.64
CA GLN A 192 17.14 -3.06 -2.11
C GLN A 192 15.72 -3.33 -2.63
N ALA A 193 14.91 -4.06 -1.85
CA ALA A 193 13.50 -4.29 -2.12
C ALA A 193 12.70 -2.97 -2.16
N GLN A 194 12.87 -2.11 -1.15
CA GLN A 194 12.17 -0.82 -1.12
C GLN A 194 12.59 0.08 -2.29
N GLN A 195 13.87 0.12 -2.67
CA GLN A 195 14.32 0.91 -3.82
C GLN A 195 13.66 0.45 -5.12
N ILE A 196 13.57 -0.86 -5.35
CA ILE A 196 12.85 -1.43 -6.52
C ILE A 196 11.37 -1.03 -6.49
N LEU A 197 10.75 -1.02 -5.32
CA LEU A 197 9.36 -0.59 -5.16
C LEU A 197 9.19 0.89 -5.51
N VAL A 198 10.06 1.77 -5.02
CA VAL A 198 10.05 3.21 -5.32
C VAL A 198 10.22 3.45 -6.81
N ASP A 199 11.21 2.80 -7.44
CA ASP A 199 11.49 2.94 -8.87
C ASP A 199 10.29 2.47 -9.71
N TYR A 200 9.68 1.36 -9.32
CA TYR A 200 8.48 0.84 -9.97
C TYR A 200 7.28 1.79 -9.81
N GLN A 201 7.03 2.29 -8.59
CA GLN A 201 5.97 3.27 -8.31
C GLN A 201 6.17 4.56 -9.10
N GLY A 202 7.40 5.08 -9.17
CA GLY A 202 7.77 6.24 -9.98
C GLY A 202 7.52 6.01 -11.47
N GLY A 203 7.90 4.85 -12.00
CA GLY A 203 7.62 4.46 -13.37
C GLY A 203 6.12 4.43 -13.69
N VAL A 204 5.31 3.80 -12.84
CA VAL A 204 3.85 3.76 -13.00
C VAL A 204 3.24 5.15 -12.89
N ALA A 205 3.70 5.97 -11.95
CA ALA A 205 3.23 7.35 -11.79
C ALA A 205 3.52 8.19 -13.04
N MET A 206 4.72 8.06 -13.62
CA MET A 206 5.09 8.72 -14.88
C MET A 206 4.18 8.25 -16.04
N ILE A 207 3.96 6.95 -16.18
CA ILE A 207 3.06 6.40 -17.22
C ILE A 207 1.63 6.94 -17.04
N CYS A 208 1.13 7.00 -15.81
CA CYS A 208 -0.21 7.56 -15.55
C CYS A 208 -0.25 9.05 -15.90
N TYR A 209 0.73 9.83 -15.46
CA TYR A 209 0.81 11.27 -15.70
C TYR A 209 0.84 11.60 -17.20
N TYR A 210 1.79 11.02 -17.94
CA TYR A 210 1.91 11.26 -19.38
C TYR A 210 0.82 10.56 -20.19
N GLY A 211 0.23 9.47 -19.67
CA GLY A 211 -0.84 8.71 -20.31
C GLY A 211 -2.21 9.39 -20.27
N VAL A 212 -2.46 10.30 -19.33
CA VAL A 212 -3.75 11.00 -19.21
C VAL A 212 -4.07 11.82 -20.46
N ILE A 213 -3.12 12.60 -20.99
CA ILE A 213 -3.37 13.48 -22.15
C ILE A 213 -3.72 12.67 -23.41
N PRO A 214 -2.92 11.67 -23.86
CA PRO A 214 -3.27 10.84 -25.02
C PRO A 214 -4.60 10.11 -24.83
N THR A 215 -4.85 9.57 -23.63
CA THR A 215 -6.09 8.86 -23.33
C THR A 215 -7.31 9.77 -23.43
N LEU A 216 -7.19 11.01 -22.92
CA LEU A 216 -8.23 12.04 -23.03
C LEU A 216 -8.49 12.43 -24.50
N VAL A 217 -7.43 12.68 -25.27
CA VAL A 217 -7.55 13.03 -26.70
C VAL A 217 -8.26 11.90 -27.47
N ILE A 218 -7.86 10.64 -27.28
CA ILE A 218 -8.52 9.49 -27.91
C ILE A 218 -9.99 9.40 -27.48
N GLY A 219 -10.29 9.64 -26.20
CA GLY A 219 -11.65 9.65 -25.67
C GLY A 219 -12.54 10.72 -26.32
N LEU A 220 -12.02 11.95 -26.48
CA LEU A 220 -12.73 13.06 -27.11
C LEU A 220 -12.94 12.84 -28.61
N VAL A 221 -11.90 12.37 -29.32
CA VAL A 221 -12.02 12.00 -30.74
C VAL A 221 -13.06 10.90 -30.92
N ALA A 222 -13.05 9.88 -30.06
CA ALA A 222 -14.04 8.82 -30.10
C ALA A 222 -15.47 9.34 -29.87
N ILE A 223 -15.68 10.27 -28.93
CA ILE A 223 -16.98 10.92 -28.73
C ILE A 223 -17.42 11.65 -30.01
N GLY A 224 -16.53 12.43 -30.63
CA GLY A 224 -16.82 13.17 -31.87
C GLY A 224 -17.20 12.25 -33.04
N VAL A 225 -16.48 11.14 -33.23
CA VAL A 225 -16.72 10.17 -34.31
C VAL A 225 -18.02 9.38 -34.12
N LEU A 226 -18.41 9.12 -32.86
CA LEU A 226 -19.58 8.32 -32.50
C LEU A 226 -20.86 9.13 -32.37
N ARG A 227 -20.76 10.45 -32.18
CA ARG A 227 -21.91 11.34 -32.08
C ARG A 227 -22.79 11.22 -33.34
N GLY A 228 -24.07 10.93 -33.16
CA GLY A 228 -25.04 10.81 -34.26
C GLY A 228 -25.06 9.47 -35.01
N LYS A 229 -24.10 8.55 -34.81
CA LYS A 229 -24.08 7.22 -35.46
C LYS A 229 -24.79 6.13 -34.66
N HIS A 230 -25.60 6.49 -33.68
CA HIS A 230 -26.18 5.53 -32.74
C HIS A 230 -27.35 4.78 -33.37
N ALA A 231 -27.09 3.53 -33.77
CA ALA A 231 -28.15 2.58 -34.06
C ALA A 231 -28.81 2.14 -32.73
N PRO A 232 -30.11 2.38 -32.50
CA PRO A 232 -30.80 2.07 -31.24
C PRO A 232 -30.96 0.56 -30.92
N GLY A 233 -30.23 -0.34 -31.60
CA GLY A 233 -30.62 -1.74 -31.73
C GLY A 233 -29.94 -2.79 -30.85
N ASN A 234 -28.84 -2.48 -30.14
CA ASN A 234 -28.03 -3.51 -29.46
C ASN A 234 -28.02 -3.40 -27.93
N GLU A 235 -29.10 -2.90 -27.33
CA GLU A 235 -29.22 -2.91 -25.87
C GLU A 235 -29.29 -4.35 -25.35
N LEU A 236 -28.70 -4.59 -24.18
CA LEU A 236 -28.91 -5.86 -23.48
C LEU A 236 -30.42 -5.97 -23.16
N PRO A 237 -31.10 -7.03 -23.63
CA PRO A 237 -32.51 -7.25 -23.34
C PRO A 237 -32.74 -7.36 -21.82
N ALA A 238 -34.01 -7.26 -21.41
CA ALA A 238 -34.45 -7.35 -20.01
C ALA A 238 -33.72 -8.45 -19.21
N LEU A 239 -33.47 -8.18 -17.93
CA LEU A 239 -32.73 -9.03 -16.98
C LEU A 239 -33.49 -10.33 -16.65
N ASN A 240 -33.53 -11.27 -17.60
CA ASN A 240 -34.36 -12.49 -17.53
C ASN A 240 -33.52 -13.77 -17.39
N GLY A 241 -32.27 -13.67 -16.92
CA GLY A 241 -31.38 -14.82 -16.75
C GLY A 241 -31.64 -15.62 -15.48
N ARG A 242 -31.67 -16.96 -15.58
CA ARG A 242 -31.70 -17.86 -14.40
C ARG A 242 -30.29 -18.37 -14.09
N MET A 243 -29.93 -18.47 -12.81
CA MET A 243 -28.64 -19.00 -12.37
C MET A 243 -28.78 -20.46 -11.90
N ARG A 244 -27.93 -21.36 -12.41
CA ARG A 244 -27.91 -22.75 -11.95
C ARG A 244 -27.22 -22.83 -10.59
N ARG A 245 -27.76 -23.63 -9.65
CA ARG A 245 -27.17 -23.85 -8.31
C ARG A 245 -25.68 -24.26 -8.36
N ARG A 246 -25.29 -25.01 -9.40
CA ARG A 246 -23.90 -25.45 -9.61
C ARG A 246 -22.88 -24.31 -9.75
N VAL A 247 -23.30 -23.09 -10.12
CA VAL A 247 -22.38 -21.95 -10.27
C VAL A 247 -21.79 -21.52 -8.93
N TRP A 248 -22.54 -21.70 -7.83
CA TRP A 248 -22.08 -21.36 -6.48
C TRP A 248 -20.92 -22.22 -5.98
N TRP A 249 -20.62 -23.35 -6.63
CA TRP A 249 -19.46 -24.15 -6.29
C TRP A 249 -18.16 -23.38 -6.46
N LEU A 250 -18.09 -22.44 -7.41
CA LEU A 250 -16.87 -21.68 -7.67
C LEU A 250 -16.43 -20.81 -6.47
N PRO A 251 -17.25 -19.88 -5.94
CA PRO A 251 -16.88 -19.12 -4.74
C PRO A 251 -16.78 -20.01 -3.50
N ILE A 252 -17.58 -21.08 -3.37
CA ILE A 252 -17.50 -22.00 -2.22
C ILE A 252 -16.15 -22.73 -2.20
N THR A 253 -15.73 -23.30 -3.34
CA THR A 253 -14.45 -23.98 -3.46
C THR A 253 -13.28 -23.02 -3.26
N ALA A 254 -13.34 -21.82 -3.85
CA ALA A 254 -12.32 -20.79 -3.63
C ALA A 254 -12.24 -20.38 -2.15
N SER A 255 -13.38 -20.10 -1.51
CA SER A 255 -13.42 -19.75 -0.07
C SER A 255 -12.88 -20.88 0.80
N SER A 256 -13.24 -22.12 0.49
CA SER A 256 -12.78 -23.29 1.25
C SER A 256 -11.27 -23.48 1.14
N LEU A 257 -10.71 -23.32 -0.07
CA LEU A 257 -9.28 -23.40 -0.31
C LEU A 257 -8.53 -22.27 0.41
N LEU A 258 -9.01 -21.03 0.29
CA LEU A 258 -8.41 -19.88 0.94
C LEU A 258 -8.50 -19.95 2.46
N LEU A 259 -9.62 -20.45 3.00
CA LEU A 259 -9.76 -20.66 4.44
C LEU A 259 -8.81 -21.75 4.93
N ALA A 260 -8.63 -22.83 4.17
CA ALA A 260 -7.65 -23.86 4.48
C ALA A 260 -6.22 -23.30 4.46
N SER A 261 -5.87 -22.47 3.47
CA SER A 261 -4.59 -21.75 3.44
C SER A 261 -4.45 -20.82 4.65
N ALA A 262 -5.48 -20.03 4.96
CA ALA A 262 -5.47 -19.12 6.09
C ALA A 262 -5.22 -19.85 7.42
N VAL A 263 -5.79 -21.04 7.64
CA VAL A 263 -5.51 -21.84 8.85
C VAL A 263 -4.01 -22.16 9.01
N VAL A 264 -3.26 -22.27 7.92
CA VAL A 264 -1.81 -22.52 7.96
C VAL A 264 -1.02 -21.25 8.29
N PHE A 265 -1.38 -20.10 7.72
CA PHE A 265 -0.60 -18.85 7.86
C PHE A 265 -1.01 -18.00 9.08
N GLN A 266 -2.31 -17.97 9.42
CA GLN A 266 -2.87 -17.10 10.45
C GLN A 266 -2.29 -17.31 11.86
N PRO A 267 -1.93 -18.52 12.33
CA PRO A 267 -1.33 -18.68 13.65
C PRO A 267 0.00 -17.94 13.81
N ARG A 268 0.81 -17.84 12.75
CA ARG A 268 2.09 -17.11 12.76
C ARG A 268 1.85 -15.61 12.80
N LEU A 269 0.94 -15.14 11.95
CA LEU A 269 0.53 -13.74 11.91
C LEU A 269 -0.10 -13.28 13.22
N TYR A 270 -0.95 -14.11 13.83
CA TYR A 270 -1.58 -13.83 15.12
C TYR A 270 -0.51 -13.56 16.20
N ARG A 271 0.51 -14.43 16.29
CA ARG A 271 1.59 -14.28 17.28
C ARG A 271 2.44 -13.05 17.00
N ALA A 272 2.74 -12.77 15.73
CA ALA A 272 3.42 -11.55 15.31
C ALA A 272 2.62 -10.30 15.72
N THR A 273 1.32 -10.23 15.41
CA THR A 273 0.44 -9.12 15.79
C THR A 273 0.35 -8.94 17.31
N GLU A 274 0.34 -10.03 18.07
CA GLU A 274 0.32 -9.98 19.52
C GLU A 274 1.62 -9.38 20.09
N VAL A 275 2.78 -9.77 19.54
CA VAL A 275 4.06 -9.14 19.86
C VAL A 275 4.08 -7.67 19.44
N ASP A 276 3.58 -7.35 18.24
CA ASP A 276 3.50 -5.97 17.74
C ASP A 276 2.65 -5.10 18.69
N THR A 277 1.55 -5.66 19.22
CA THR A 277 0.67 -4.97 20.17
C THR A 277 1.36 -4.72 21.51
N LEU A 278 2.10 -5.70 22.03
CA LEU A 278 2.88 -5.55 23.27
C LEU A 278 3.98 -4.49 23.11
N LEU A 279 4.71 -4.51 22.00
CA LEU A 279 5.76 -3.53 21.71
C LEU A 279 5.20 -2.11 21.59
N ARG A 280 4.10 -1.93 20.85
CA ARG A 280 3.41 -0.62 20.75
C ARG A 280 2.89 -0.12 22.10
N GLY A 281 2.50 -1.03 22.99
CA GLY A 281 2.11 -0.72 24.36
C GLY A 281 3.26 -0.45 25.33
N GLY A 282 4.53 -0.56 24.88
CA GLY A 282 5.71 -0.42 25.75
C GLY A 282 6.02 -1.64 26.63
N HIS A 283 5.30 -2.75 26.45
CA HIS A 283 5.49 -4.01 27.19
C HIS A 283 6.63 -4.85 26.57
N VAL A 284 7.83 -4.28 26.47
CA VAL A 284 8.97 -4.88 25.75
C VAL A 284 9.40 -6.23 26.36
N VAL A 285 9.47 -6.34 27.69
CA VAL A 285 9.90 -7.57 28.36
C VAL A 285 8.91 -8.71 28.09
N GLU A 286 7.61 -8.43 28.14
CA GLU A 286 6.56 -9.42 27.83
C GLU A 286 6.59 -9.85 26.37
N ALA A 287 6.83 -8.90 25.46
CA ALA A 287 7.01 -9.17 24.03
C ALA A 287 8.18 -10.12 23.78
N ILE A 288 9.32 -9.85 24.41
CA ILE A 288 10.53 -10.69 24.33
C ILE A 288 10.30 -12.08 24.90
N ASP A 289 9.73 -12.19 26.11
CA ASP A 289 9.41 -13.49 26.73
C ASP A 289 8.50 -14.34 25.83
N LYS A 290 7.52 -13.69 25.19
CA LYS A 290 6.65 -14.34 24.22
C LYS A 290 7.38 -14.84 22.97
N MET A 291 8.29 -14.03 22.43
CA MET A 291 9.15 -14.41 21.31
C MET A 291 10.07 -15.58 21.68
N GLN A 292 10.68 -15.55 22.87
CA GLN A 292 11.54 -16.62 23.38
C GLN A 292 10.78 -17.95 23.52
N LYS A 293 9.59 -17.91 24.12
CA LYS A 293 8.72 -19.11 24.29
C LYS A 293 8.29 -19.72 22.96
N GLY A 294 8.05 -18.91 21.93
CA GLY A 294 7.65 -19.37 20.61
C GLY A 294 8.81 -19.92 19.76
N GLY A 295 9.99 -19.30 19.89
CA GLY A 295 11.12 -19.54 18.98
C GLY A 295 10.92 -18.87 17.61
N GLU A 296 12.00 -18.80 16.82
CA GLU A 296 12.03 -18.04 15.56
C GLU A 296 11.05 -18.58 14.51
N GLN A 297 10.95 -19.91 14.39
CA GLN A 297 10.16 -20.61 13.35
C GLN A 297 8.64 -20.40 13.44
N VAL A 298 8.21 -19.83 14.55
CA VAL A 298 6.81 -19.53 14.82
C VAL A 298 6.37 -18.22 14.18
N PHE A 299 7.29 -17.33 13.87
CA PHE A 299 7.01 -16.04 13.26
C PHE A 299 7.15 -16.11 11.73
N PRO A 300 6.45 -15.25 10.97
CA PRO A 300 6.66 -15.14 9.53
C PRO A 300 8.11 -14.71 9.22
N ILE A 301 8.71 -15.26 8.16
CA ILE A 301 10.10 -14.96 7.80
C ILE A 301 10.27 -13.46 7.52
N VAL A 302 9.31 -12.85 6.82
CA VAL A 302 9.28 -11.43 6.42
C VAL A 302 8.74 -10.48 7.51
N TRP A 303 8.50 -10.96 8.73
CA TRP A 303 7.94 -10.12 9.80
C TRP A 303 9.01 -9.25 10.49
N ASP A 304 8.96 -7.94 10.27
CA ASP A 304 9.78 -6.99 11.03
C ASP A 304 9.00 -6.51 12.27
N PRO A 305 9.48 -6.57 13.52
CA PRO A 305 8.73 -6.00 14.65
C PRO A 305 8.64 -4.47 14.57
N PRO A 306 7.64 -3.82 15.19
CA PRO A 306 7.57 -2.36 15.28
C PRO A 306 8.75 -1.79 16.08
N PRO A 307 9.14 -0.53 15.78
CA PRO A 307 8.44 0.42 14.93
C PRO A 307 8.69 0.21 13.42
N ARG A 308 7.61 0.12 12.64
CA ARG A 308 7.65 0.01 11.17
C ARG A 308 7.27 1.35 10.54
N PHE A 309 7.72 1.61 9.32
CA PHE A 309 7.19 2.71 8.51
C PHE A 309 5.75 2.38 8.05
N PRO A 310 4.75 3.30 8.11
CA PRO A 310 4.82 4.72 8.53
C PRO A 310 4.64 4.95 10.03
N ASP A 311 4.30 3.93 10.82
CA ASP A 311 4.06 4.02 12.28
C ASP A 311 5.31 4.41 13.11
N ARG A 312 6.43 4.76 12.48
CA ARG A 312 7.68 5.21 13.15
C ARG A 312 7.52 6.50 13.96
N ASP A 313 6.46 7.26 13.69
CA ASP A 313 6.16 8.47 14.44
C ASP A 313 5.50 8.16 15.79
N SER A 314 5.05 6.91 16.01
CA SER A 314 4.66 6.46 17.35
C SER A 314 5.91 6.31 18.22
N GLN A 315 6.00 7.10 19.30
CA GLN A 315 7.16 7.16 20.20
C GLN A 315 7.43 5.89 21.02
N SER A 316 6.71 4.80 20.77
CA SER A 316 6.78 3.57 21.57
C SER A 316 6.94 2.33 20.70
N PRO A 317 7.90 1.44 21.01
CA PRO A 317 8.82 1.50 22.15
C PRO A 317 10.03 2.43 21.91
N THR A 318 10.58 3.03 22.98
CA THR A 318 11.84 3.79 22.85
C THR A 318 13.04 2.86 22.69
N ILE A 319 14.16 3.35 22.13
CA ILE A 319 15.35 2.49 21.98
C ILE A 319 15.91 2.09 23.34
N ALA A 320 15.89 3.00 24.31
CA ALA A 320 16.27 2.70 25.69
C ALA A 320 15.40 1.58 26.28
N GLN A 321 14.09 1.56 26.01
CA GLN A 321 13.21 0.47 26.46
C GLN A 321 13.53 -0.86 25.79
N LEU A 322 13.85 -0.84 24.49
CA LEU A 322 14.26 -2.03 23.76
C LEU A 322 15.57 -2.60 24.31
N ILE A 323 16.59 -1.76 24.49
CA ILE A 323 17.89 -2.16 25.04
C ILE A 323 17.74 -2.70 26.45
N ALA A 324 17.06 -1.96 27.33
CA ALA A 324 16.82 -2.41 28.71
C ALA A 324 16.05 -3.74 28.75
N GLY A 325 15.05 -3.93 27.88
CA GLY A 325 14.31 -5.19 27.78
C GLY A 325 15.21 -6.36 27.34
N ILE A 326 16.13 -6.11 26.39
CA ILE A 326 17.05 -7.11 25.86
C ILE A 326 18.08 -7.54 26.90
N GLU A 327 18.69 -6.57 27.60
CA GLU A 327 19.68 -6.82 28.65
C GLU A 327 19.06 -7.58 29.83
N ASN A 328 17.86 -7.18 30.25
CA ASN A 328 17.16 -7.82 31.38
C ASN A 328 16.78 -9.28 31.11
N THR A 329 16.49 -9.64 29.86
CA THR A 329 15.90 -10.95 29.52
C THR A 329 16.91 -11.93 28.89
N GLN A 330 18.18 -11.51 28.71
CA GLN A 330 19.24 -12.32 28.08
C GLN A 330 18.78 -12.99 26.77
N CYS A 331 18.43 -12.16 25.79
CA CYS A 331 17.73 -12.63 24.60
C CYS A 331 18.59 -13.47 23.65
N PRO A 332 18.02 -14.51 23.01
CA PRO A 332 18.62 -15.14 21.85
C PRO A 332 18.95 -14.13 20.75
N ARG A 333 20.06 -14.35 20.04
CA ARG A 333 20.58 -13.44 19.01
C ARG A 333 19.55 -13.07 17.94
N TRP A 334 18.73 -14.02 17.48
CA TRP A 334 17.71 -13.75 16.46
C TRP A 334 16.66 -12.70 16.88
N ILE A 335 16.34 -12.60 18.18
CA ILE A 335 15.40 -11.59 18.71
C ILE A 335 16.06 -10.22 18.68
N VAL A 336 17.33 -10.16 19.10
CA VAL A 336 18.14 -8.94 19.08
C VAL A 336 18.27 -8.44 17.64
N ASP A 337 18.64 -9.33 16.72
CA ASP A 337 18.75 -9.02 15.29
C ASP A 337 17.43 -8.46 14.77
N ARG A 338 16.28 -9.12 15.04
CA ARG A 338 14.93 -8.68 14.59
C ARG A 338 14.50 -7.35 15.18
N LEU A 339 14.60 -7.16 16.50
CA LEU A 339 14.15 -5.94 17.17
C LEU A 339 15.02 -4.73 16.83
N LEU A 340 16.30 -4.97 16.53
CA LEU A 340 17.28 -3.90 16.38
C LEU A 340 17.79 -3.74 14.93
N VAL A 341 17.18 -4.41 13.94
CA VAL A 341 17.47 -4.18 12.49
C VAL A 341 17.46 -2.67 12.16
N GLN A 342 16.54 -1.92 12.78
CA GLN A 342 16.31 -0.50 12.50
C GLN A 342 16.72 0.42 13.66
N ALA A 343 17.45 -0.10 14.67
CA ALA A 343 17.72 0.62 15.92
C ALA A 343 18.43 1.96 15.71
N ASP A 344 19.44 2.01 14.83
CA ASP A 344 20.18 3.23 14.53
C ASP A 344 19.26 4.34 13.99
N GLU A 345 18.30 3.98 13.15
CA GLU A 345 17.37 4.94 12.56
C GLU A 345 16.36 5.45 13.60
N ILE A 346 15.83 4.54 14.42
CA ILE A 346 14.82 4.90 15.42
C ILE A 346 15.46 5.74 16.53
N ALA A 347 16.69 5.42 16.96
CA ALA A 347 17.44 6.21 17.93
C ALA A 347 17.61 7.66 17.45
N LEU A 348 17.99 7.87 16.19
CA LEU A 348 18.10 9.22 15.64
C LEU A 348 16.75 9.91 15.50
N ARG A 349 15.68 9.21 15.09
CA ARG A 349 14.34 9.79 15.01
C ARG A 349 13.80 10.28 16.35
N GLN A 350 14.13 9.58 17.45
CA GLN A 350 13.74 9.99 18.80
C GLN A 350 14.36 11.35 19.17
N GLU A 351 15.54 11.65 18.65
CA GLU A 351 16.23 12.94 18.77
C GLU A 351 15.82 13.96 17.69
N GLY A 352 14.72 13.71 16.95
CA GLY A 352 14.21 14.61 15.92
C GLY A 352 14.80 14.42 14.51
N TRP A 353 15.57 13.34 14.27
CA TRP A 353 16.17 13.09 12.95
C TRP A 353 15.31 12.23 12.03
N TYR A 354 14.67 12.85 11.05
CA TYR A 354 13.77 12.14 10.12
C TYR A 354 14.41 11.74 8.80
N GLN A 355 15.59 12.30 8.47
CA GLN A 355 16.21 12.12 7.17
C GLN A 355 17.02 10.82 7.02
N GLY A 356 17.16 10.01 8.07
CA GLY A 356 17.89 8.74 7.97
C GLY A 356 19.40 8.88 8.02
N THR A 357 20.10 7.76 7.84
CA THR A 357 21.50 7.61 8.25
C THR A 357 22.52 7.57 7.11
N ARG A 358 22.11 7.61 5.84
CA ARG A 358 23.00 7.39 4.68
C ARG A 358 23.74 8.65 4.24
N GLU A 359 23.09 9.81 4.30
CA GLU A 359 23.70 11.08 3.86
C GLU A 359 24.44 11.78 4.99
N GLN A 360 25.72 11.42 5.20
CA GLN A 360 26.59 12.09 6.17
C GLN A 360 26.69 13.61 5.94
N GLY A 361 26.71 14.03 4.67
CA GLY A 361 26.74 15.46 4.33
C GLY A 361 25.44 16.19 4.68
N TYR A 362 24.31 15.49 4.85
CA TYR A 362 23.10 16.11 5.38
C TYR A 362 23.21 16.32 6.90
N LEU A 363 23.69 15.29 7.63
CA LEU A 363 24.00 15.38 9.06
C LEU A 363 24.93 16.57 9.31
N GLN A 364 26.09 16.64 8.66
CA GLN A 364 27.04 17.74 8.87
C GLN A 364 26.45 19.15 8.64
N ARG A 365 25.47 19.30 7.72
CA ARG A 365 24.89 20.60 7.38
C ARG A 365 23.77 21.06 8.31
N HIS A 366 22.94 20.17 8.81
CA HIS A 366 21.73 20.53 9.57
C HIS A 366 21.88 20.35 11.08
N PHE A 367 22.78 19.47 11.50
CA PHE A 367 23.00 19.12 12.90
C PHE A 367 23.61 20.25 13.73
N PRO A 368 24.46 21.15 13.19
CA PRO A 368 24.91 22.35 13.91
C PRO A 368 23.78 23.34 14.28
N GLN A 369 22.58 23.18 13.73
CA GLN A 369 21.41 24.00 14.05
C GLN A 369 20.57 23.44 15.21
N HIS A 370 20.86 22.21 15.65
CA HIS A 370 20.13 21.53 16.72
C HIS A 370 20.82 21.74 18.07
N ASP A 371 20.08 21.45 19.14
CA ASP A 371 20.56 21.54 20.52
C ASP A 371 21.75 20.58 20.73
N PRO A 372 22.91 21.06 21.25
CA PRO A 372 24.04 20.19 21.60
C PRO A 372 23.65 19.01 22.50
N GLU A 373 22.62 19.14 23.34
CA GLU A 373 22.12 18.05 24.18
C GLU A 373 21.51 16.91 23.35
N GLN A 374 20.74 17.22 22.30
CA GLN A 374 20.17 16.20 21.40
C GLN A 374 21.26 15.43 20.66
N VAL A 375 22.32 16.12 20.23
CA VAL A 375 23.50 15.47 19.61
C VAL A 375 24.15 14.49 20.59
N MET A 376 24.23 14.88 21.87
CA MET A 376 24.78 14.02 22.91
C MET A 376 23.95 12.76 23.09
N HIS A 377 22.63 12.89 23.25
CA HIS A 377 21.73 11.75 23.43
C HIS A 377 21.74 10.80 22.24
N ALA A 378 21.84 11.33 21.01
CA ALA A 378 22.03 10.53 19.81
C ALA A 378 23.35 9.73 19.85
N ILE A 379 24.45 10.36 20.24
CA ILE A 379 25.76 9.71 20.38
C ILE A 379 25.71 8.61 21.45
N GLU A 380 25.13 8.91 22.61
CA GLU A 380 25.00 7.97 23.73
C GLU A 380 24.20 6.74 23.31
N SER A 381 23.04 6.94 22.68
CA SER A 381 22.18 5.86 22.18
C SER A 381 22.90 4.98 21.15
N LEU A 382 23.62 5.59 20.20
CA LEU A 382 24.38 4.83 19.20
C LEU A 382 25.60 4.12 19.79
N GLN A 383 26.25 4.67 20.82
CA GLN A 383 27.33 3.99 21.54
C GLN A 383 26.80 2.78 22.32
N GLU A 384 25.63 2.90 22.92
CA GLU A 384 24.95 1.80 23.59
C GLU A 384 24.64 0.66 22.60
N LEU A 385 24.08 0.99 21.43
CA LEU A 385 23.86 0.04 20.34
C LEU A 385 25.16 -0.59 19.82
N GLN A 386 26.28 0.15 19.81
CA GLN A 386 27.58 -0.38 19.42
C GLN A 386 28.09 -1.44 20.40
N ARG A 387 27.79 -1.32 21.71
CA ARG A 387 28.22 -2.28 22.73
C ARG A 387 27.54 -3.63 22.60
N LEU A 388 26.33 -3.65 22.06
CA LEU A 388 25.51 -4.86 21.91
C LEU A 388 25.91 -5.74 20.71
N ASP A 389 26.91 -5.35 19.92
CA ASP A 389 27.41 -6.06 18.71
C ASP A 389 26.28 -6.44 17.72
N ILE A 390 25.35 -5.51 17.52
CA ILE A 390 24.14 -5.71 16.71
C ILE A 390 24.43 -5.43 15.24
N GLY A 391 24.03 -6.37 14.39
CA GLY A 391 24.01 -6.23 12.94
C GLY A 391 25.16 -6.94 12.24
N ASP A 392 25.16 -6.86 10.91
CA ASP A 392 26.28 -7.34 10.10
C ASP A 392 27.48 -6.37 10.18
N ALA A 393 28.64 -6.80 9.68
CA ALA A 393 29.86 -5.98 9.68
C ALA A 393 29.64 -4.62 8.97
N ALA A 394 28.75 -4.58 7.96
CA ALA A 394 28.42 -3.35 7.26
C ALA A 394 27.62 -2.38 8.14
N THR A 395 26.69 -2.87 8.96
CA THR A 395 25.92 -2.08 9.92
C THR A 395 26.83 -1.55 11.04
N ILE A 396 27.72 -2.38 11.57
CA ILE A 396 28.69 -1.97 12.60
C ILE A 396 29.63 -0.88 12.07
N ALA A 397 30.17 -1.05 10.86
CA ALA A 397 31.02 -0.05 10.22
C ALA A 397 30.25 1.26 9.93
N HIS A 398 28.99 1.16 9.52
CA HIS A 398 28.12 2.31 9.30
C HIS A 398 27.89 3.08 10.61
N ARG A 399 27.55 2.39 11.69
CA ARG A 399 27.36 2.96 13.03
C ARG A 399 28.62 3.66 13.54
N ALA A 400 29.79 3.05 13.38
CA ALA A 400 31.06 3.69 13.73
C ALA A 400 31.29 5.01 12.98
N THR A 401 30.91 5.04 11.69
CA THR A 401 31.04 6.26 10.88
C THR A 401 30.03 7.34 11.28
N LEU A 402 28.80 6.95 11.66
CA LEU A 402 27.81 7.88 12.22
C LEU A 402 28.31 8.51 13.51
N LEU A 403 28.84 7.71 14.42
CA LEU A 403 29.40 8.19 15.69
C LEU A 403 30.53 9.21 15.49
N GLN A 404 31.43 8.96 14.53
CA GLN A 404 32.48 9.91 14.18
C GLN A 404 31.89 11.22 13.64
N THR A 405 30.93 11.13 12.73
CA THR A 405 30.26 12.30 12.13
C THR A 405 29.55 13.14 13.19
N LEU A 406 28.83 12.51 14.11
CA LEU A 406 28.13 13.20 15.21
C LEU A 406 29.10 13.84 16.20
N ALA A 407 30.24 13.19 16.48
CA ALA A 407 31.27 13.76 17.33
C ALA A 407 31.92 15.01 16.70
N GLU A 408 32.11 15.03 15.38
CA GLU A 408 32.59 16.21 14.64
C GLU A 408 31.56 17.35 14.67
N VAL A 409 30.30 17.03 14.38
CA VAL A 409 29.17 17.97 14.47
C VAL A 409 29.10 18.60 15.86
N ARG A 410 29.22 17.80 16.91
CA ARG A 410 29.18 18.27 18.29
C ARG A 410 30.29 19.29 18.57
N LYS A 411 31.54 18.98 18.17
CA LYS A 411 32.67 19.91 18.32
C LYS A 411 32.42 21.23 17.59
N GLN A 412 31.82 21.16 16.41
CA GLN A 412 31.47 22.34 15.63
C GLN A 412 30.35 23.16 16.31
N ALA A 413 29.33 22.51 16.87
CA ALA A 413 28.27 23.16 17.62
C ALA A 413 28.81 23.86 18.89
N GLU A 414 29.69 23.18 19.65
CA GLU A 414 30.36 23.75 20.82
C GLU A 414 31.24 24.96 20.44
N PHE A 415 31.98 24.88 19.33
CA PHE A 415 32.78 25.99 18.82
C PHE A 415 31.91 27.20 18.42
N ASN A 416 30.82 26.97 17.68
CA ASN A 416 29.87 28.01 17.29
C ASN A 416 29.17 28.65 18.51
N ALA A 417 28.85 27.86 19.53
CA ALA A 417 28.29 28.34 20.80
C ALA A 417 29.31 29.21 21.57
N ALA A 418 30.59 28.84 21.55
CA ALA A 418 31.65 29.64 22.16
C ALA A 418 31.91 30.97 21.41
N GLU A 419 31.89 30.96 20.08
CA GLU A 419 32.07 32.17 19.26
C GLU A 419 30.88 33.13 19.32
N SER A 420 29.66 32.61 19.41
CA SER A 420 28.47 33.45 19.52
C SER A 420 28.42 34.23 20.84
N GLY A 421 29.12 33.75 21.88
CA GLY A 421 29.24 34.39 23.18
C GLY A 421 27.88 34.71 23.82
N PRO A 422 27.84 35.26 25.05
CA PRO A 422 26.66 35.97 25.49
C PRO A 422 26.55 37.20 24.60
N ARG A 423 25.87 37.07 23.45
CA ARG A 423 25.39 38.20 22.68
C ARG A 423 24.50 38.94 23.65
N SER A 424 25.09 39.94 24.30
CA SER A 424 24.43 40.73 25.33
C SER A 424 23.15 41.24 24.71
N ASP A 425 22.01 40.74 25.16
CA ASP A 425 20.65 41.25 24.87
C ASP A 425 20.47 42.67 25.46
N LYS A 426 21.49 43.52 25.34
CA LYS A 426 21.50 44.94 25.74
C LYS A 426 20.77 45.84 24.73
N ASN A 427 19.95 45.26 23.85
CA ASN A 427 19.04 46.00 22.99
C ASN A 427 17.56 45.72 23.31
N GLU A 428 17.24 45.37 24.57
CA GLU A 428 15.97 45.79 25.16
C GLU A 428 16.05 47.26 25.61
N ASP A 429 16.16 48.17 24.63
CA ASP A 429 15.51 49.46 24.78
C ASP A 429 14.20 49.33 24.01
N GLN A 430 13.23 48.71 24.67
CA GLN A 430 11.85 48.68 24.26
C GLN A 430 11.36 50.13 24.23
N THR A 431 11.37 50.76 23.05
CA THR A 431 10.52 51.93 22.83
C THR A 431 9.08 51.42 22.90
N PRO A 432 8.27 51.86 23.88
CA PRO A 432 6.86 51.49 23.91
C PRO A 432 6.20 52.05 22.66
N ILE A 433 5.62 51.17 21.85
CA ILE A 433 4.69 51.58 20.79
C ILE A 433 3.48 52.15 21.52
N GLN A 434 3.38 53.49 21.55
CA GLN A 434 2.17 54.20 21.95
C GLN A 434 1.01 53.71 21.09
N ALA A 435 -0.04 53.22 21.76
CA ALA A 435 -1.34 53.07 21.16
C ALA A 435 -1.94 54.47 21.00
N ASP A 436 -2.11 54.92 19.76
CA ASP A 436 -2.99 56.04 19.45
C ASP A 436 -4.44 55.54 19.50
N ASP A 437 -5.23 56.17 20.37
CA ASP A 437 -6.69 56.15 20.38
C ASP A 437 -7.20 56.96 19.17
N ASP A 438 -8.03 56.33 18.32
CA ASP A 438 -9.12 56.96 17.55
C ASP A 438 -10.12 55.90 17.05
#